data_AF-A0A699VCL9-F1
#
_entry.id   AF-A0A699VCL9-F1
#
_cell.length_a   1.000
_cell.length_b   1.000
_cell.length_c   1.000
_cell.angle_alpha   90.00
_cell.angle_beta   90.00
_cell.angle_gamma   90.00
#
_symmetry.space_group_name_H-M   'P 1'
#
loop_
_entity.id
_entity.type
_entity.pdbx_description
1 polymer ?
#
loop_
_entity_poly.entity_id
_entity_poly.type
_entity_poly.pdbx_seq_one_letter_code
_entity_poly.pdbx_strand_id
1 'polypeptide(L)' 'SAPILALPEGSKDFIVYCDASKKGLGAVLMQKEKVISYASCQLKIHEKNYTTHDLELDAVVFALKI' A
#
# COMPACT_ATOMS: atom_id res chain seq x y z
N SER A 1 2.14 -12.92 -15.69
CA SER A 1 0.82 -13.40 -15.22
C SER A 1 0.39 -12.57 -14.04
N ALA A 2 -0.92 -12.38 -13.82
CA ALA A 2 -1.41 -11.71 -12.63
C ALA A 2 -1.31 -12.64 -11.39
N PRO A 3 -0.98 -12.13 -10.20
CA PRO A 3 -0.98 -12.92 -8.98
C PRO A 3 -2.41 -13.31 -8.57
N ILE A 4 -2.55 -14.44 -7.87
CA ILE A 4 -3.82 -14.91 -7.32
C ILE A 4 -4.04 -14.25 -5.96
N LEU A 5 -5.20 -13.61 -5.78
CA LEU A 5 -5.61 -13.02 -4.52
C LEU A 5 -6.38 -14.02 -3.66
N ALA A 6 -6.22 -13.90 -2.34
CA ALA A 6 -6.97 -14.67 -1.35
C ALA A 6 -8.07 -13.81 -0.72
N LEU A 7 -9.14 -14.47 -0.25
CA LEU A 7 -10.18 -13.82 0.52
C LEU A 7 -9.68 -13.53 1.95
N PRO A 8 -10.10 -12.41 2.56
CA PRO A 8 -9.76 -12.11 3.94
C PRO A 8 -10.34 -13.15 4.89
N GLU A 9 -9.56 -13.54 5.88
CA GLU A 9 -9.95 -14.43 6.95
C GLU A 9 -10.19 -13.62 8.23
N GLY A 10 -11.39 -13.75 8.80
CA GLY A 10 -11.92 -12.76 9.74
C GLY A 10 -11.08 -12.51 10.99
N SER A 11 -10.62 -13.55 11.68
CA SER A 11 -9.96 -13.43 12.99
C SER A 11 -8.44 -13.36 12.94
N LYS A 12 -7.85 -13.10 11.76
CA LYS A 12 -6.39 -13.08 11.59
C LYS A 12 -5.89 -11.66 11.44
N ASP A 13 -4.73 -11.41 12.00
CA ASP A 13 -4.04 -10.14 11.84
C ASP A 13 -3.70 -9.90 10.36
N PHE A 14 -3.86 -8.65 9.95
CA PHE A 14 -3.42 -8.17 8.67
C PHE A 14 -2.01 -7.60 8.80
N ILE A 15 -1.18 -7.83 7.78
CA ILE A 15 0.10 -7.18 7.60
C ILE A 15 -0.01 -6.30 6.36
N VAL A 16 0.36 -5.04 6.50
CA VAL A 16 0.36 -4.09 5.39
C VAL A 16 1.80 -3.72 5.06
N TYR A 17 2.19 -3.96 3.82
CA TYR A 17 3.45 -3.47 3.28
C TYR A 17 3.18 -2.23 2.45
N CYS A 18 3.89 -1.14 2.71
CA CYS A 18 3.73 0.13 2.01
C CYS A 18 5.06 0.50 1.36
N ASP A 19 5.00 1.12 0.19
CA ASP A 19 6.16 1.71 -0.47
C ASP A 19 5.79 3.05 -1.10
N ALA A 20 6.78 3.94 -1.20
CA ALA A 20 6.63 5.26 -1.76
C ALA A 20 7.72 5.52 -2.80
N SER A 21 7.32 6.09 -3.93
CA SER A 21 8.24 6.55 -4.97
C SER A 21 7.88 7.95 -5.44
N LYS A 22 8.79 8.59 -6.19
CA LYS A 22 8.49 9.87 -6.87
C LYS A 22 7.40 9.78 -7.95
N LYS A 23 6.87 8.58 -8.23
CA LYS A 23 5.79 8.36 -9.20
C LYS A 23 4.43 8.10 -8.54
N GLY A 24 4.41 7.42 -7.40
CA GLY A 24 3.19 6.90 -6.78
C GLY A 24 3.44 6.25 -5.43
N LEU A 25 2.35 5.98 -4.74
CA LEU A 25 2.29 5.22 -3.50
C LEU A 25 1.78 3.81 -3.81
N GLY A 26 2.27 2.82 -3.08
CA GLY A 26 1.86 1.43 -3.19
C GLY A 26 1.63 0.81 -1.82
N ALA A 27 0.64 -0.07 -1.74
CA ALA A 27 0.36 -0.87 -0.56
C ALA A 27 -0.09 -2.29 -0.92
N VAL A 28 0.29 -3.25 -0.09
CA VAL A 28 -0.11 -4.66 -0.19
C VAL A 28 -0.68 -5.10 1.15
N LEU A 29 -1.92 -5.57 1.15
CA LEU A 29 -2.57 -6.16 2.31
C LEU A 29 -2.37 -7.68 2.28
N MET A 30 -1.82 -8.25 3.36
CA MET A 30 -1.49 -9.68 3.45
C MET A 30 -2.03 -10.32 4.73
N GLN A 31 -2.36 -11.61 4.65
CA GLN A 31 -2.66 -12.47 5.80
C GLN A 31 -2.05 -13.84 5.57
N LYS A 32 -1.33 -14.39 6.57
CA LYS A 32 -0.64 -15.70 6.49
C LYS A 32 0.07 -15.92 5.15
N GLU A 33 0.89 -14.94 4.77
CA GLU A 33 1.70 -14.97 3.54
C GLU A 33 0.90 -14.94 2.22
N LYS A 34 -0.42 -14.77 2.28
CA LYS A 34 -1.29 -14.61 1.11
C LYS A 34 -1.62 -13.14 0.90
N VAL A 35 -1.63 -12.72 -0.37
CA VAL A 35 -2.04 -11.36 -0.73
C VAL A 35 -3.56 -11.30 -0.81
N ILE A 36 -4.14 -10.35 -0.08
CA ILE A 36 -5.58 -10.08 -0.05
C ILE A 36 -5.92 -8.99 -1.07
N SER A 37 -5.16 -7.91 -1.08
CA SER A 37 -5.41 -6.75 -1.95
C SER A 37 -4.13 -6.00 -2.27
N TYR A 38 -4.15 -5.33 -3.42
CA TYR A 38 -3.18 -4.32 -3.81
C TYR A 38 -3.88 -2.98 -3.90
N ALA A 39 -3.22 -1.93 -3.42
CA ALA A 39 -3.64 -0.57 -3.67
C ALA A 39 -2.47 0.24 -4.18
N SER A 40 -2.73 1.10 -5.16
CA SER A 40 -1.74 2.04 -5.64
C SER A 40 -2.42 3.32 -6.08
N CYS A 41 -1.74 4.44 -5.91
CA CYS A 41 -2.20 5.73 -6.41
C CYS A 41 -1.03 6.52 -6.98
N GLN A 42 -1.30 7.26 -8.06
CA GLN A 42 -0.31 8.17 -8.62
C GLN A 42 -0.25 9.44 -7.78
N LEU A 43 0.96 9.95 -7.55
CA LEU A 43 1.13 11.22 -6.83
C LEU A 43 0.55 12.38 -7.63
N LYS A 44 -0.13 13.29 -6.93
CA LYS A 44 -0.51 14.60 -7.47
C LYS A 44 0.72 15.45 -7.72
N ILE A 45 0.56 16.48 -8.56
CA ILE A 45 1.68 17.34 -8.98
C ILE A 45 2.40 17.98 -7.77
N HIS A 46 1.67 18.40 -6.75
CA HIS A 46 2.27 19.01 -5.55
C HIS A 46 2.94 17.98 -4.64
N GLU A 47 2.39 16.77 -4.52
CA GLU A 47 2.92 15.69 -3.68
C GLU A 47 4.30 15.21 -4.20
N LYS A 48 4.59 15.35 -5.51
CA LYS A 48 5.92 15.03 -6.06
C LYS A 48 7.07 15.83 -5.43
N ASN A 49 6.76 17.01 -4.90
CA ASN A 49 7.74 17.89 -4.25
C ASN A 49 8.03 17.49 -2.80
N TYR A 50 7.27 16.58 -2.21
CA TYR A 50 7.47 16.10 -0.84
C TYR A 50 8.83 15.40 -0.68
N THR A 51 9.40 15.46 0.53
CA THR A 51 10.63 14.73 0.83
C THR A 51 10.35 13.22 0.82
N THR A 52 11.41 12.40 0.77
CA THR A 52 11.23 10.93 0.81
C THR A 52 10.50 10.50 2.07
N HIS A 53 10.83 11.08 3.23
CA HIS A 53 10.20 10.76 4.51
C HIS A 53 8.70 11.14 4.54
N ASP A 54 8.34 12.28 3.96
CA ASP A 54 6.94 12.68 3.84
C ASP A 54 6.15 11.73 2.94
N LEU A 55 6.76 11.27 1.84
CA LEU A 55 6.15 10.30 0.93
C LEU A 55 5.98 8.92 1.57
N GLU A 56 6.95 8.47 2.36
CA GLU A 56 6.86 7.23 3.15
C GLU A 56 5.70 7.32 4.16
N LEU A 57 5.57 8.46 4.85
CA LEU A 57 4.46 8.70 5.76
C LEU A 57 3.12 8.69 5.02
N ASP A 58 3.05 9.35 3.86
CA ASP A 58 1.85 9.37 3.03
C ASP A 58 1.47 7.96 2.53
N ALA A 59 2.45 7.11 2.19
CA ALA A 59 2.20 5.71 1.83
C ALA A 59 1.57 4.92 2.99
N VAL A 60 2.02 5.14 4.23
CA VAL A 60 1.42 4.49 5.42
C VAL A 60 -0.01 4.98 5.65
N VAL A 61 -0.25 6.30 5.58
CA VAL A 61 -1.59 6.87 5.73
C VAL A 61 -2.52 6.42 4.61
N PHE A 62 -2.02 6.32 3.37
CA PHE A 62 -2.76 5.77 2.24
C PHE A 62 -3.14 4.32 2.48
N ALA A 63 -2.20 3.50 2.96
CA ALA A 63 -2.43 2.09 3.19
C ALA A 63 -3.43 1.80 4.31
N LEU A 64 -3.46 2.64 5.34
CA LEU A 64 -4.41 2.52 6.47
C LEU A 64 -5.83 3.03 6.14
N LYS A 65 -6.01 3.75 5.02
CA LYS A 65 -7.33 4.18 4.55
C LYS A 65 -8.05 3.14 3.69
N ILE A 66 -7.36 2.05 3.33
CA ILE A 66 -7.90 0.91 2.57
C ILE A 66 -8.81 0.09 3.48
#